data_AF-A0A6J8BCD8-F1
#
_entry.id   AF-A0A6J8BCD8-F1
#
_cell.length_a   1.000
_cell.length_b   1.000
_cell.length_c   1.000
_cell.angle_alpha   90.00
_cell.angle_beta   90.00
_cell.angle_gamma   90.00
#
_symmetry.space_group_name_H-M   'P 1'
#
loop_
_entity.id
_entity.type
_entity.pdbx_description
1 polymer ?
#
loop_
_entity_poly.entity_id
_entity_poly.type
_entity_poly.pdbx_seq_one_letter_code
_entity_poly.pdbx_strand_id
1 'polypeptide(L)'
;MLVFFCRVSLKNGEEITQLREKGCNTVNRTSQTRNDTIVTTPGQKVHQKCRRDYINANAIKKDMQEKDLSITEPTHDLRSSTPDFEFQKNCLFCGYYAKFSESKRGIDVFPVRTTDFSKTLRNICKERNDEWSEIVLRRPNIAPSDFHAADAIYHQTCSVNFRTGKQIPVSRQANKEVKRTTPGRSKEDSSEKAFLQIVRQLEETQDELASVSDLVQAMEDICGDKAYSVVHMKKRLQTYFGSDIIITEVNGKPNIVTFRRTASSILNKFNRRPSSKSPEEEKLSMIETAAKLIKADIMSLKDSKAVYPSSVDINSEQNIAFVPDSLQTLLRALFSQNDSTVKVASVGQAIIQASQPKTLIAPLQIALSVQMHHHFGSRF
;
A
#
# COMPACT_ATOMS: atom_id res chain seq x y z
N MET A 1 2.13 -6.75 37.61
CA MET A 1 1.01 -5.91 38.09
C MET A 1 0.28 -5.36 36.88
N LEU A 2 -0.99 -5.73 36.72
CA LEU A 2 -1.89 -5.20 35.70
C LEU A 2 -2.50 -3.88 36.20
N VAL A 3 -2.67 -2.90 35.31
CA VAL A 3 -3.32 -1.63 35.65
C VAL A 3 -4.83 -1.83 35.66
N PHE A 4 -5.48 -1.50 36.78
CA PHE A 4 -6.91 -1.67 37.01
C PHE A 4 -7.80 -1.02 35.91
N PHE A 5 -7.32 0.08 35.31
CA PHE A 5 -8.06 0.83 34.28
C PHE A 5 -8.09 0.17 32.90
N CYS A 6 -7.04 -0.55 32.50
CA CYS A 6 -6.91 -1.06 31.14
C CYS A 6 -6.65 -2.56 31.06
N ARG A 7 -6.51 -3.26 32.19
CA ARG A 7 -6.14 -4.69 32.24
C ARG A 7 -4.83 -5.01 31.50
N VAL A 8 -3.98 -4.02 31.24
CA VAL A 8 -2.65 -4.15 30.58
C VAL A 8 -1.54 -4.12 31.63
N SER A 9 -0.46 -4.87 31.38
CA SER A 9 0.73 -4.92 32.22
C SER A 9 1.48 -3.59 32.26
N LEU A 10 1.91 -3.17 33.45
CA LEU A 10 2.75 -1.98 33.71
C LEU A 10 4.14 -1.97 33.02
N LYS A 11 4.48 -2.96 32.19
CA LYS A 11 5.83 -3.11 31.62
C LYS A 11 5.98 -2.55 30.21
N ASN A 12 4.91 -2.05 29.58
CA ASN A 12 4.90 -1.72 28.14
C ASN A 12 5.43 -0.31 27.81
N GLY A 13 6.50 0.15 28.46
CA GLY A 13 7.16 1.44 28.12
C GLY A 13 6.27 2.69 28.25
N GLU A 14 5.07 2.58 28.82
CA GLU A 14 4.16 3.70 29.04
C GLU A 14 4.52 4.45 30.34
N GLU A 15 4.33 5.77 30.35
CA GLU A 15 4.61 6.60 31.53
C GLU A 15 3.74 6.18 32.73
N ILE A 16 4.39 5.68 33.77
CA ILE A 16 3.77 5.21 35.01
C ILE A 16 3.80 6.33 36.04
N THR A 17 2.66 6.64 36.63
CA THR A 17 2.55 7.56 37.76
C THR A 17 2.09 6.82 39.02
N GLN A 18 2.70 7.14 40.16
CA GLN A 18 2.25 6.66 41.46
C GLN A 18 1.11 7.55 41.99
N LEU A 19 -0.02 6.95 42.34
CA LEU A 19 -1.16 7.67 42.89
C LEU A 19 -0.86 8.17 44.30
N ARG A 20 -0.93 9.50 44.46
CA ARG A 20 -0.96 10.17 45.76
C ARG A 20 -2.40 10.23 46.27
N GLU A 21 -2.58 10.56 47.55
CA GLU A 21 -3.88 10.63 48.24
C GLU A 21 -4.97 11.40 47.45
N LYS A 22 -4.66 12.62 46.97
CA LYS A 22 -5.57 13.40 46.11
C LYS A 22 -5.93 12.69 44.80
N GLY A 23 -4.99 11.95 44.23
CA GLY A 23 -5.16 11.16 43.01
C GLY A 23 -6.12 9.99 43.22
N CYS A 24 -6.00 9.28 44.34
CA CYS A 24 -6.90 8.19 44.72
C CYS A 24 -8.33 8.70 44.96
N ASN A 25 -8.48 9.81 45.70
CA ASN A 25 -9.79 10.40 45.98
C ASN A 25 -10.53 10.80 44.70
N THR A 26 -9.82 11.35 43.72
CA THR A 26 -10.41 11.73 42.43
C THR A 26 -10.90 10.51 41.64
N VAL A 27 -10.11 9.44 41.62
CA VAL A 27 -10.47 8.19 40.93
C VAL A 27 -11.66 7.51 41.61
N ASN A 28 -11.63 7.38 42.94
CA ASN A 28 -12.69 6.73 43.69
C ASN A 28 -14.02 7.49 43.57
N ARG A 29 -13.99 8.84 43.55
CA ARG A 29 -15.17 9.67 43.27
C ARG A 29 -15.70 9.48 41.84
N THR A 30 -14.80 9.36 40.86
CA THR A 30 -15.18 9.11 39.46
C THR A 30 -15.80 7.72 39.30
N SER A 31 -15.23 6.72 39.99
CA SER A 31 -15.75 5.35 40.05
C SER A 31 -17.16 5.30 40.65
N GLN A 32 -17.40 6.01 41.75
CA GLN A 32 -18.74 6.18 42.32
C GLN A 32 -19.70 6.87 41.35
N THR A 33 -19.24 7.89 40.61
CA THR A 33 -20.08 8.60 39.63
C THR A 33 -20.46 7.71 38.44
N ARG A 34 -19.58 6.78 38.05
CA ARG A 34 -19.83 5.80 36.98
C ARG A 34 -20.52 4.52 37.46
N ASN A 35 -20.67 4.34 38.78
CA ASN A 35 -21.12 3.10 39.40
C ASN A 35 -20.20 1.90 39.09
N ASP A 36 -18.88 2.16 39.02
CA ASP A 36 -17.84 1.14 38.84
C ASP A 36 -17.40 0.55 40.20
N THR A 37 -16.76 -0.63 40.17
CA THR A 37 -16.20 -1.30 41.36
C THR A 37 -14.73 -0.96 41.63
N ILE A 38 -14.20 0.09 41.00
CA ILE A 38 -12.77 0.43 41.10
C ILE A 38 -12.50 1.19 42.41
N VAL A 39 -11.62 0.63 43.24
CA VAL A 39 -11.13 1.26 44.48
C VAL A 39 -9.61 1.37 44.41
N THR A 40 -9.10 2.58 44.59
CA THR A 40 -7.66 2.86 44.59
C THR A 40 -7.14 3.29 45.96
N THR A 41 -5.93 2.86 46.29
CA THR A 41 -5.21 3.19 47.53
C THR A 41 -3.91 3.95 47.25
N PRO A 42 -3.45 4.82 48.17
CA PRO A 42 -2.21 5.58 48.00
C PRO A 42 -1.01 4.64 47.77
N GLY A 43 -0.16 5.00 46.81
CA GLY A 43 1.04 4.22 46.47
C GLY A 43 0.87 3.26 45.29
N GLN A 44 -0.34 3.07 44.76
CA GLN A 44 -0.58 2.27 43.56
C GLN A 44 -0.02 2.94 42.29
N LYS A 45 0.55 2.13 41.38
CA LYS A 45 1.12 2.58 40.10
C LYS A 45 0.13 2.38 38.98
N VAL A 46 -0.14 3.43 38.20
CA VAL A 46 -1.08 3.42 37.07
C VAL A 46 -0.48 4.14 35.87
N HIS A 47 -0.93 3.81 34.65
CA HIS A 47 -0.53 4.56 33.47
C HIS A 47 -1.14 5.97 33.52
N GLN A 48 -0.32 6.99 33.21
CA GLN A 48 -0.74 8.39 33.26
C GLN A 48 -1.88 8.68 32.27
N LYS A 49 -1.83 8.06 31.09
CA LYS A 49 -2.86 8.16 30.05
C LYS A 49 -4.19 7.55 30.51
N CYS A 50 -4.17 6.32 31.02
CA CYS A 50 -5.38 5.66 31.52
C CYS A 50 -6.05 6.44 32.65
N ARG A 51 -5.26 7.03 33.56
CA ARG A 51 -5.79 7.92 34.60
C ARG A 51 -6.51 9.12 33.99
N ARG A 52 -5.87 9.80 33.03
CA ARG A 52 -6.40 11.02 32.39
C ARG A 52 -7.70 10.74 31.65
N ASP A 53 -7.76 9.64 30.91
CA ASP A 53 -8.93 9.25 30.15
C ASP A 53 -10.08 8.85 31.10
N TYR A 54 -9.76 8.14 32.19
CA TYR A 54 -10.75 7.74 33.17
C TYR A 54 -11.38 8.94 33.88
N ILE A 55 -10.61 9.94 34.30
CA ILE A 55 -11.13 11.13 35.02
C ILE A 55 -11.69 12.23 34.10
N ASN A 56 -11.70 12.02 32.78
CA ASN A 56 -12.12 13.04 31.83
C ASN A 56 -13.62 13.33 31.94
N ALA A 57 -13.99 14.59 32.20
CA ALA A 57 -15.37 15.04 32.37
C ALA A 57 -16.28 14.75 31.16
N ASN A 58 -15.74 14.82 29.93
CA ASN A 58 -16.52 14.51 28.72
C ASN A 58 -16.77 13.00 28.58
N ALA A 59 -15.80 12.18 28.98
CA ALA A 59 -15.98 10.72 29.01
C ALA A 59 -16.98 10.29 30.09
N ILE A 60 -17.01 11.00 31.23
CA ILE A 60 -18.02 10.79 32.28
C ILE A 60 -19.42 11.16 31.77
N LYS A 61 -19.60 12.34 31.16
CA LYS A 61 -20.89 12.77 30.60
C LYS A 61 -21.43 11.80 29.54
N LYS A 62 -20.54 11.25 28.70
CA LYS A 62 -20.92 10.28 27.68
C LYS A 62 -21.42 8.96 28.29
N ASP A 63 -20.74 8.44 29.31
CA ASP A 63 -21.14 7.20 30.00
C ASP A 63 -22.49 7.37 30.74
N MET A 64 -22.74 8.56 31.30
CA MET A 64 -24.03 8.87 31.92
C MET A 64 -25.17 8.99 30.90
N GLN A 65 -24.92 9.59 29.72
CA GLN A 65 -25.92 9.66 28.63
C GLN A 65 -26.25 8.28 28.03
N GLU A 66 -25.27 7.37 27.96
CA GLU A 66 -25.50 6.00 27.50
C GLU A 66 -26.29 5.16 28.53
N LYS A 67 -26.13 5.43 29.84
CA LYS A 67 -26.89 4.75 30.90
C LYS A 67 -28.32 5.27 31.07
N ASP A 68 -28.59 6.56 30.87
CA ASP A 68 -29.96 7.12 30.94
C ASP A 68 -30.90 6.57 29.83
N LEU A 69 -30.34 6.00 28.75
CA LEU A 69 -31.09 5.33 27.68
C LEU A 69 -31.40 3.84 27.97
N SER A 70 -30.90 3.29 29.08
CA SER A 70 -30.92 1.86 29.37
C SER A 70 -31.88 1.44 30.49
N ILE A 71 -32.67 2.37 31.05
CA ILE A 71 -33.70 2.08 32.05
C ILE A 71 -35.05 2.64 31.62
N THR A 72 -35.74 1.93 30.74
CA THR A 72 -37.21 1.84 30.75
C THR A 72 -37.59 0.40 30.46
N GLU A 73 -38.05 -0.31 31.49
CA GLU A 73 -38.74 -1.59 31.35
C GLU A 73 -40.00 -1.43 30.48
N PRO A 74 -40.48 -2.51 29.81
CA PRO A 74 -41.55 -2.41 28.83
C PRO A 74 -42.88 -2.10 29.52
N THR A 75 -43.30 -0.84 29.49
CA THR A 75 -44.69 -0.49 29.81
C THR A 75 -45.57 -0.94 28.66
N HIS A 76 -46.60 -1.73 29.00
CA HIS A 76 -47.65 -2.13 28.09
C HIS A 76 -48.40 -0.85 27.66
N ASP A 77 -48.12 -0.34 26.45
CA ASP A 77 -48.74 0.91 25.98
C ASP A 77 -50.22 0.69 25.65
N LEU A 78 -51.06 1.50 26.29
CA LEU A 78 -52.47 1.70 25.94
C LEU A 78 -52.55 2.44 24.59
N ARG A 79 -53.58 2.13 23.81
CA ARG A 79 -53.81 2.48 22.38
C ARG A 79 -53.86 3.98 22.03
N SER A 80 -53.48 4.90 22.93
CA SER A 80 -53.62 6.36 22.76
C SER A 80 -52.35 7.18 23.04
N SER A 81 -51.20 6.54 23.29
CA SER A 81 -49.90 7.22 23.37
C SER A 81 -49.01 6.86 22.18
N THR A 82 -49.36 7.32 20.97
CA THR A 82 -48.41 7.26 19.86
C THR A 82 -47.37 8.36 20.03
N PRO A 83 -46.06 8.07 20.10
CA PRO A 83 -45.05 9.09 19.92
C PRO A 83 -45.21 9.61 18.49
N ASP A 84 -45.67 10.86 18.34
CA ASP A 84 -45.99 11.43 17.04
C ASP A 84 -44.78 11.32 16.09
N PHE A 85 -45.00 10.67 14.95
CA PHE A 85 -43.98 10.57 13.93
C PHE A 85 -43.81 11.93 13.25
N GLU A 86 -42.79 12.69 13.65
CA GLU A 86 -42.49 13.99 13.04
C GLU A 86 -41.81 13.83 11.67
N PHE A 87 -42.55 14.05 10.58
CA PHE A 87 -42.05 13.91 9.19
C PHE A 87 -40.88 14.83 8.84
N GLN A 88 -40.79 15.99 9.51
CA GLN A 88 -39.70 16.96 9.33
C GLN A 88 -38.41 16.56 10.02
N LYS A 89 -38.49 15.69 11.04
CA LYS A 89 -37.35 15.31 11.86
C LYS A 89 -36.99 13.85 11.74
N ASN A 90 -37.89 12.99 11.30
CA ASN A 90 -37.68 11.54 11.20
C ASN A 90 -37.74 11.07 9.74
N CYS A 91 -36.82 10.18 9.37
CA CYS A 91 -36.78 9.63 8.02
C CYS A 91 -38.01 8.75 7.73
N LEU A 92 -38.71 9.07 6.64
CA LEU A 92 -39.91 8.37 6.18
C LEU A 92 -39.78 6.84 6.05
N PHE A 93 -38.59 6.33 5.72
CA PHE A 93 -38.38 4.89 5.51
C PHE A 93 -37.89 4.16 6.76
N CYS A 94 -36.87 4.69 7.45
CA CYS A 94 -36.27 3.98 8.60
C CYS A 94 -36.86 4.42 9.94
N GLY A 95 -37.45 5.61 10.02
CA GLY A 95 -38.17 6.11 11.19
C GLY A 95 -37.30 6.82 12.23
N TYR A 96 -35.99 6.76 12.04
CA TYR A 96 -35.01 7.42 12.89
C TYR A 96 -34.91 8.91 12.59
N TYR A 97 -34.53 9.67 13.63
CA TYR A 97 -34.21 11.08 13.56
C TYR A 97 -33.15 11.38 12.49
N ALA A 98 -33.40 12.41 11.70
CA ALA A 98 -32.76 12.74 10.45
C ALA A 98 -32.51 14.26 10.34
N LYS A 99 -32.07 14.90 11.43
CA LYS A 99 -31.76 16.34 11.41
C LYS A 99 -30.35 16.61 10.86
N PHE A 100 -30.28 17.63 10.01
CA PHE A 100 -29.10 18.24 9.40
C PHE A 100 -27.91 18.37 10.37
N SER A 101 -26.73 17.90 9.98
CA SER A 101 -25.47 18.38 10.54
C SER A 101 -24.88 19.43 9.59
N GLU A 102 -24.58 20.63 10.09
CA GLU A 102 -23.95 21.73 9.31
C GLU A 102 -22.47 21.47 8.94
N SER A 103 -22.02 20.21 8.94
CA SER A 103 -20.66 19.88 8.55
C SER A 103 -20.55 19.74 7.02
N LYS A 104 -19.53 20.37 6.44
CA LYS A 104 -19.28 20.59 4.99
C LYS A 104 -19.16 19.33 4.10
N ARG A 105 -19.64 18.15 4.52
CA ARG A 105 -19.50 16.88 3.76
C ARG A 105 -20.68 15.90 3.79
N GLY A 106 -21.88 16.27 4.25
CA GLY A 106 -22.95 15.26 4.27
C GLY A 106 -24.36 15.83 4.39
N ILE A 107 -24.99 16.08 3.24
CA ILE A 107 -26.46 16.09 3.18
C ILE A 107 -26.87 14.66 2.86
N ASP A 108 -27.15 13.87 3.90
CA ASP A 108 -27.57 12.46 3.76
C ASP A 108 -29.10 12.32 3.73
N VAL A 109 -29.81 13.46 3.71
CA VAL A 109 -31.25 13.61 3.92
C VAL A 109 -31.86 14.46 2.80
N PHE A 110 -32.95 13.97 2.21
CA PHE A 110 -33.63 14.54 1.06
C PHE A 110 -35.11 14.80 1.39
N PRO A 111 -35.64 15.99 1.08
CA PRO A 111 -37.06 16.29 1.25
C PRO A 111 -37.88 15.69 0.10
N VAL A 112 -39.12 15.33 0.40
CA VAL A 112 -40.12 14.96 -0.61
C VAL A 112 -40.59 16.24 -1.32
N ARG A 113 -40.37 16.30 -2.63
CA ARG A 113 -40.66 17.48 -3.47
C ARG A 113 -41.90 17.35 -4.34
N THR A 114 -42.45 16.15 -4.46
CA THR A 114 -43.52 15.86 -5.42
C THR A 114 -44.75 15.31 -4.73
N THR A 115 -45.91 15.80 -5.17
CA THR A 115 -47.23 15.44 -4.64
C THR A 115 -47.62 14.00 -4.99
N ASP A 116 -47.09 13.48 -6.10
CA ASP A 116 -47.29 12.10 -6.55
C ASP A 116 -46.42 11.07 -5.81
N PHE A 117 -45.46 11.52 -4.98
CA PHE A 117 -44.57 10.63 -4.24
C PHE A 117 -45.35 9.63 -3.38
N SER A 118 -46.48 10.06 -2.79
CA SER A 118 -47.36 9.21 -2.00
C SER A 118 -47.96 8.06 -2.81
N LYS A 119 -48.33 8.29 -4.08
CA LYS A 119 -48.88 7.25 -4.97
C LYS A 119 -47.80 6.25 -5.34
N THR A 120 -46.62 6.74 -5.72
CA THR A 120 -45.46 5.89 -6.05
C THR A 120 -45.04 5.03 -4.85
N LEU A 121 -45.00 5.61 -3.64
CA LEU A 121 -44.63 4.87 -2.44
C LEU A 121 -45.63 3.74 -2.13
N ARG A 122 -46.94 4.00 -2.27
CA ARG A 122 -47.96 2.95 -2.07
C ARG A 122 -47.81 1.81 -3.07
N ASN A 123 -47.48 2.09 -4.33
CA ASN A 123 -47.26 1.04 -5.32
C ASN A 123 -46.04 0.19 -4.97
N ILE A 124 -44.92 0.82 -4.57
CA ILE A 124 -43.73 0.10 -4.12
C ILE A 124 -44.04 -0.76 -2.88
N CYS A 125 -44.81 -0.23 -1.93
CA CYS A 125 -45.23 -1.02 -0.76
C CYS A 125 -46.08 -2.23 -1.16
N LYS A 126 -46.99 -2.09 -2.12
CA LYS A 126 -47.79 -3.21 -2.64
C LYS A 126 -46.94 -4.24 -3.38
N GLU A 127 -45.96 -3.81 -4.16
CA GLU A 127 -45.06 -4.69 -4.90
C GLU A 127 -44.13 -5.47 -3.96
N ARG A 128 -43.63 -4.82 -2.90
CA ARG A 128 -42.69 -5.42 -1.95
C ARG A 128 -43.36 -6.32 -0.92
N ASN A 129 -44.55 -5.93 -0.44
CA ASN A 129 -45.41 -6.71 0.46
C ASN A 129 -44.68 -7.42 1.62
N ASP A 130 -43.82 -6.70 2.32
CA ASP A 130 -43.01 -7.19 3.43
C ASP A 130 -43.19 -6.38 4.71
N GLU A 131 -42.62 -6.85 5.83
CA GLU A 131 -42.72 -6.18 7.13
C GLU A 131 -42.24 -4.72 7.09
N TRP A 132 -41.21 -4.41 6.30
CA TRP A 132 -40.74 -3.02 6.16
C TRP A 132 -41.78 -2.15 5.43
N SER A 133 -42.40 -2.65 4.37
CA SER A 133 -43.47 -1.96 3.67
C SER A 133 -44.70 -1.75 4.55
N GLU A 134 -45.04 -2.72 5.40
CA GLU A 134 -46.12 -2.59 6.37
C GLU A 134 -45.82 -1.52 7.42
N ILE A 135 -44.59 -1.50 7.96
CA ILE A 135 -44.16 -0.47 8.91
C ILE A 135 -44.22 0.92 8.28
N VAL A 136 -43.77 1.07 7.04
CA VAL A 136 -43.83 2.35 6.31
C VAL A 136 -45.29 2.75 6.08
N LEU A 137 -46.18 1.81 5.73
CA LEU A 137 -47.62 2.05 5.54
C LEU A 137 -48.38 2.36 6.84
N ARG A 138 -47.98 1.77 7.98
CA ARG A 138 -48.59 1.97 9.30
C ARG A 138 -48.19 3.30 9.95
N ARG A 139 -47.21 4.03 9.40
CA ARG A 139 -46.85 5.36 9.92
C ARG A 139 -48.05 6.30 9.77
N PRO A 140 -48.53 6.94 10.85
CA PRO A 140 -49.95 7.27 11.06
C PRO A 140 -50.63 8.21 10.05
N ASN A 141 -49.90 8.86 9.13
CA ASN A 141 -50.45 9.91 8.26
C ASN A 141 -50.51 9.53 6.76
N ILE A 142 -50.64 8.24 6.44
CA ILE A 142 -50.81 7.77 5.05
C ILE A 142 -52.29 7.84 4.60
N ALA A 143 -53.00 8.90 4.96
CA ALA A 143 -54.20 9.39 4.25
C ALA A 143 -54.55 10.82 4.70
N PRO A 144 -54.94 11.76 3.82
CA PRO A 144 -54.52 12.08 2.46
C PRO A 144 -53.68 13.37 2.49
N SER A 145 -52.71 13.50 3.38
CA SER A 145 -51.80 14.64 3.40
C SER A 145 -50.59 14.32 2.52
N ASP A 146 -50.40 15.15 1.51
CA ASP A 146 -49.23 15.15 0.65
C ASP A 146 -47.95 15.13 1.50
N PHE A 147 -47.06 14.15 1.28
CA PHE A 147 -45.77 14.10 1.98
C PHE A 147 -44.94 15.37 1.71
N HIS A 148 -45.18 16.02 0.57
CA HIS A 148 -44.63 17.33 0.25
C HIS A 148 -45.15 18.41 1.21
N ALA A 149 -46.46 18.41 1.53
CA ALA A 149 -47.07 19.36 2.46
C ALA A 149 -46.65 19.14 3.94
N ALA A 150 -46.26 17.91 4.29
CA ALA A 150 -45.74 17.57 5.61
C ALA A 150 -44.22 17.81 5.75
N ASP A 151 -43.56 18.39 4.73
CA ASP A 151 -42.11 18.55 4.63
C ASP A 151 -41.34 17.26 4.96
N ALA A 152 -41.86 16.13 4.46
CA ALA A 152 -41.32 14.82 4.81
C ALA A 152 -39.88 14.67 4.30
N ILE A 153 -39.00 14.19 5.18
CA ILE A 153 -37.60 13.94 4.85
C ILE A 153 -37.27 12.45 4.85
N TYR A 154 -36.28 12.07 4.05
CA TYR A 154 -35.79 10.70 4.02
C TYR A 154 -34.29 10.63 3.71
N HIS A 155 -33.64 9.57 4.16
CA HIS A 155 -32.27 9.32 3.76
C HIS A 155 -32.17 8.71 2.36
N GLN A 156 -31.22 9.16 1.55
CA GLN A 156 -31.03 8.64 0.18
C GLN A 156 -30.85 7.12 0.16
N THR A 157 -29.97 6.61 1.02
CA THR A 157 -29.69 5.17 1.13
C THR A 157 -30.91 4.36 1.54
N CYS A 158 -31.79 4.92 2.39
CA CYS A 158 -33.02 4.24 2.78
C CYS A 158 -34.01 4.18 1.61
N SER A 159 -34.16 5.25 0.84
CA SER A 159 -35.03 5.26 -0.34
C SER A 159 -34.54 4.29 -1.43
N VAL A 160 -33.23 4.24 -1.69
CA VAL A 160 -32.65 3.34 -2.69
C VAL A 160 -32.84 1.88 -2.27
N ASN A 161 -32.52 1.54 -1.02
CA ASN A 161 -32.72 0.18 -0.53
C ASN A 161 -34.19 -0.24 -0.58
N PHE A 162 -35.10 0.63 -0.17
CA PHE A 162 -36.54 0.36 -0.20
C PHE A 162 -37.04 0.07 -1.62
N ARG A 163 -36.64 0.88 -2.61
CA ARG A 163 -37.02 0.69 -4.03
C ARG A 163 -36.39 -0.54 -4.67
N THR A 164 -35.19 -0.91 -4.26
CA THR A 164 -34.44 -2.06 -4.83
C THR A 164 -34.76 -3.39 -4.14
N GLY A 165 -35.73 -3.43 -3.22
CA GLY A 165 -36.09 -4.64 -2.50
C GLY A 165 -35.07 -5.09 -1.44
N LYS A 166 -34.06 -4.27 -1.15
CA LYS A 166 -33.10 -4.52 -0.06
C LYS A 166 -33.73 -4.17 1.30
N GLN A 167 -33.14 -4.63 2.40
CA GLN A 167 -33.61 -4.33 3.76
C GLN A 167 -33.07 -2.99 4.29
N ILE A 168 -33.59 -2.53 5.44
CA ILE A 168 -33.13 -1.30 6.13
C ILE A 168 -31.59 -1.37 6.28
N PRO A 169 -30.85 -0.30 5.91
CA PRO A 169 -29.40 -0.27 6.09
C PRO A 169 -29.00 -0.60 7.53
N VAL A 170 -28.11 -1.58 7.69
CA VAL A 170 -27.63 -2.09 8.99
C VAL A 170 -27.05 -0.98 9.87
N SER A 171 -26.47 0.07 9.27
CA SER A 171 -25.95 1.24 9.99
C SER A 171 -27.02 2.01 10.78
N ARG A 172 -28.31 1.76 10.53
CA ARG A 172 -29.44 2.42 11.17
C ARG A 172 -30.32 1.47 11.96
N GLN A 173 -29.96 0.20 12.12
CA GLN A 173 -30.64 -0.70 13.07
C GLN A 173 -30.02 -0.48 14.46
N ALA A 174 -30.76 0.13 15.38
CA ALA A 174 -30.36 0.17 16.78
C ALA A 174 -30.36 -1.26 17.34
N ASN A 175 -29.27 -1.65 18.00
CA ASN A 175 -29.08 -2.94 18.67
C ASN A 175 -29.09 -4.20 17.79
N LYS A 176 -28.10 -4.27 16.90
CA LYS A 176 -27.34 -5.51 16.79
C LYS A 176 -25.85 -5.15 16.82
N GLU A 177 -25.15 -5.56 17.87
CA GLU A 177 -23.71 -5.84 17.78
C GLU A 177 -23.50 -6.99 16.78
N VAL A 178 -23.84 -6.77 15.51
CA VAL A 178 -23.23 -7.52 14.45
C VAL A 178 -21.83 -6.97 14.40
N LYS A 179 -20.90 -7.67 15.07
CA LYS A 179 -19.51 -7.71 14.62
C LYS A 179 -19.59 -7.68 13.10
N ARG A 180 -19.09 -6.62 12.48
CA ARG A 180 -19.02 -6.53 11.02
C ARG A 180 -18.30 -7.79 10.56
N THR A 181 -19.05 -8.82 10.20
CA THR A 181 -18.59 -9.81 9.26
C THR A 181 -18.51 -9.01 7.98
N THR A 182 -17.29 -8.59 7.67
CA THR A 182 -16.91 -8.28 6.29
C THR A 182 -17.65 -9.27 5.40
N PRO A 183 -18.38 -8.80 4.36
CA PRO A 183 -19.19 -9.67 3.52
C PRO A 183 -18.31 -10.83 3.08
N GLY A 184 -18.55 -11.98 3.69
CA GLY A 184 -17.79 -13.19 3.47
C GLY A 184 -18.26 -13.74 2.14
N ARG A 185 -17.61 -13.33 1.05
CA ARG A 185 -17.43 -14.23 -0.09
C ARG A 185 -16.56 -15.37 0.46
N SER A 186 -17.05 -16.60 0.38
CA SER A 186 -16.35 -17.80 0.87
C SER A 186 -14.88 -17.70 0.51
N LYS A 187 -14.00 -17.64 1.52
CA LYS A 187 -12.54 -17.61 1.33
C LYS A 187 -12.19 -18.72 0.33
N GLU A 188 -11.75 -18.30 -0.83
CA GLU A 188 -11.30 -19.21 -1.87
C GLU A 188 -10.02 -19.86 -1.37
N ASP A 189 -10.10 -21.15 -1.05
CA ASP A 189 -8.95 -22.01 -0.73
C ASP A 189 -7.80 -21.83 -1.73
N SER A 190 -8.12 -21.48 -2.97
CA SER A 190 -7.14 -21.28 -4.05
C SER A 190 -6.28 -20.02 -3.86
N SER A 191 -6.86 -18.85 -3.53
CA SER A 191 -6.09 -17.62 -3.35
C SER A 191 -5.26 -17.61 -2.07
N GLU A 192 -5.74 -18.26 -1.01
CA GLU A 192 -4.98 -18.38 0.24
C GLU A 192 -3.80 -19.36 0.08
N LYS A 193 -3.98 -20.46 -0.68
CA LYS A 193 -2.88 -21.37 -1.06
C LYS A 193 -1.86 -20.69 -1.96
N ALA A 194 -2.30 -19.95 -2.98
CA ALA A 194 -1.41 -19.20 -3.87
C ALA A 194 -0.58 -18.16 -3.10
N PHE A 195 -1.20 -17.45 -2.15
CA PHE A 195 -0.50 -16.52 -1.28
C PHE A 195 0.56 -17.23 -0.41
N LEU A 196 0.23 -18.35 0.23
CA LEU A 196 1.20 -19.10 1.05
C LEU A 196 2.39 -19.62 0.23
N GLN A 197 2.15 -20.00 -1.03
CA GLN A 197 3.21 -20.44 -1.94
C GLN A 197 4.18 -19.29 -2.29
N ILE A 198 3.66 -18.09 -2.56
CA ILE A 198 4.46 -16.89 -2.82
C ILE A 198 5.25 -16.47 -1.58
N VAL A 199 4.61 -16.52 -0.40
CA VAL A 199 5.27 -16.26 0.89
C VAL A 199 6.42 -17.24 1.11
N ARG A 200 6.23 -18.53 0.82
CA ARG A 200 7.29 -19.53 0.93
C ARG A 200 8.45 -19.24 -0.03
N GLN A 201 8.16 -18.86 -1.27
CA GLN A 201 9.19 -18.46 -2.24
C GLN A 201 9.98 -17.23 -1.76
N LEU A 202 9.30 -16.24 -1.16
CA LEU A 202 9.95 -15.09 -0.53
C LEU A 202 10.82 -15.51 0.67
N GLU A 203 10.37 -16.45 1.48
CA GLU A 203 11.12 -16.98 2.62
C GLU A 203 12.31 -17.86 2.21
N GLU A 204 12.26 -18.51 1.04
CA GLU A 204 13.38 -19.24 0.46
C GLU A 204 14.39 -18.27 -0.20
N THR A 205 13.90 -17.16 -0.75
CA THR A 205 14.68 -16.14 -1.48
C THR A 205 14.93 -14.90 -0.62
N GLN A 206 15.38 -15.08 0.62
CA GLN A 206 15.49 -14.02 1.65
C GLN A 206 16.42 -12.86 1.28
N ASP A 207 17.27 -13.05 0.27
CA ASP A 207 18.31 -12.12 -0.16
C ASP A 207 17.94 -11.32 -1.42
N GLU A 208 16.81 -11.59 -2.08
CA GLU A 208 16.37 -10.86 -3.27
C GLU A 208 15.34 -9.77 -2.97
N LEU A 209 15.36 -8.71 -3.77
CA LEU A 209 14.39 -7.62 -3.73
C LEU A 209 13.23 -7.98 -4.66
N ALA A 210 12.03 -8.22 -4.11
CA ALA A 210 10.84 -8.47 -4.92
C ALA A 210 9.97 -7.20 -4.99
N SER A 211 9.41 -6.86 -6.15
CA SER A 211 8.39 -5.81 -6.20
C SER A 211 7.00 -6.38 -5.89
N VAL A 212 6.12 -5.58 -5.28
CA VAL A 212 4.72 -5.99 -5.05
C VAL A 212 4.04 -6.34 -6.38
N SER A 213 4.43 -5.68 -7.48
CA SER A 213 3.91 -5.98 -8.81
C SER A 213 4.34 -7.37 -9.28
N ASP A 214 5.60 -7.75 -9.09
CA ASP A 214 6.10 -9.09 -9.44
C ASP A 214 5.41 -10.18 -8.61
N LEU A 215 5.13 -9.89 -7.33
CA LEU A 215 4.39 -10.81 -6.45
C LEU A 215 2.92 -10.95 -6.86
N VAL A 216 2.31 -9.90 -7.38
CA VAL A 216 0.95 -9.97 -7.94
C VAL A 216 0.95 -10.74 -9.25
N GLN A 217 1.94 -10.53 -10.12
CA GLN A 217 2.08 -11.30 -11.36
C GLN A 217 2.30 -12.79 -11.08
N ALA A 218 3.19 -13.13 -10.14
CA ALA A 218 3.38 -14.51 -9.70
C ALA A 218 2.10 -15.12 -9.11
N MET A 219 1.22 -14.29 -8.53
CA MET A 219 -0.09 -14.73 -8.05
C MET A 219 -1.08 -14.93 -9.20
N GLU A 220 -1.07 -14.07 -10.21
CA GLU A 220 -1.85 -14.24 -11.44
C GLU A 220 -1.47 -15.53 -12.16
N ASP A 221 -0.19 -15.87 -12.20
CA ASP A 221 0.28 -17.13 -12.82
C ASP A 221 -0.25 -18.37 -12.09
N ILE A 222 -0.50 -18.28 -10.78
CA ILE A 222 -0.97 -19.40 -9.95
C ILE A 222 -2.51 -19.48 -9.89
N CYS A 223 -3.21 -18.34 -9.87
CA CYS A 223 -4.66 -18.30 -9.59
C CYS A 223 -5.49 -17.40 -10.52
N GLY A 224 -4.89 -16.85 -11.58
CA GLY A 224 -5.55 -16.06 -12.61
C GLY A 224 -6.38 -14.91 -12.05
N ASP A 225 -7.67 -14.87 -12.41
CA ASP A 225 -8.65 -13.86 -12.00
C ASP A 225 -8.85 -13.72 -10.48
N LYS A 226 -8.32 -14.65 -9.68
CA LYS A 226 -8.39 -14.64 -8.22
C LYS A 226 -7.17 -14.02 -7.55
N ALA A 227 -6.27 -13.43 -8.34
CA ALA A 227 -5.09 -12.75 -7.86
C ALA A 227 -5.44 -11.52 -7.02
N TYR A 228 -4.59 -11.24 -6.04
CA TYR A 228 -4.78 -10.07 -5.19
C TYR A 228 -4.40 -8.80 -5.92
N SER A 229 -5.21 -7.74 -5.73
CA SER A 229 -4.77 -6.39 -6.11
C SER A 229 -3.52 -5.99 -5.33
N VAL A 230 -2.71 -5.09 -5.89
CA VAL A 230 -1.49 -4.52 -5.27
C VAL A 230 -1.77 -4.01 -3.85
N VAL A 231 -2.92 -3.37 -3.63
CA VAL A 231 -3.34 -2.85 -2.31
C VAL A 231 -3.64 -3.99 -1.34
N HIS A 232 -4.31 -5.04 -1.79
CA HIS A 232 -4.62 -6.20 -0.97
C HIS A 232 -3.37 -7.01 -0.64
N MET A 233 -2.48 -7.20 -1.62
CA MET A 233 -1.18 -7.86 -1.44
C MET A 233 -0.33 -7.13 -0.39
N LYS A 234 -0.19 -5.79 -0.49
CA LYS A 234 0.50 -4.96 0.53
C LYS A 234 -0.05 -5.23 1.92
N LYS A 235 -1.38 -5.15 2.09
CA LYS A 235 -2.04 -5.32 3.39
C LYS A 235 -1.86 -6.73 3.94
N ARG A 236 -1.92 -7.76 3.08
CA ARG A 236 -1.71 -9.16 3.47
C ARG A 236 -0.27 -9.43 3.87
N LEU A 237 0.72 -8.95 3.12
CA LEU A 237 2.14 -9.05 3.48
C LEU A 237 2.45 -8.37 4.81
N GLN A 238 1.90 -7.18 5.05
CA GLN A 238 2.01 -6.48 6.33
C GLN A 238 1.34 -7.24 7.48
N THR A 239 0.23 -7.93 7.22
CA THR A 239 -0.46 -8.73 8.25
C THR A 239 0.32 -10.00 8.58
N TYR A 240 0.92 -10.64 7.58
CA TYR A 240 1.63 -11.91 7.75
C TYR A 240 3.02 -11.73 8.39
N PHE A 241 3.85 -10.84 7.84
CA PHE A 241 5.21 -10.62 8.32
C PHE A 241 5.32 -9.52 9.38
N GLY A 242 4.28 -8.70 9.55
CA GLY A 242 4.23 -7.67 10.58
C GLY A 242 5.39 -6.70 10.48
N SER A 243 6.28 -6.78 11.46
CA SER A 243 7.46 -5.94 11.56
C SER A 243 8.62 -6.42 10.70
N ASP A 244 8.69 -7.68 10.27
CA ASP A 244 9.90 -8.22 9.66
C ASP A 244 10.09 -7.83 8.19
N ILE A 245 9.07 -7.19 7.60
CA ILE A 245 9.04 -6.73 6.22
C ILE A 245 9.07 -5.21 6.13
N ILE A 246 9.75 -4.71 5.11
CA ILE A 246 9.79 -3.29 4.74
C ILE A 246 9.23 -3.18 3.32
N ILE A 247 8.19 -2.35 3.18
CA ILE A 247 7.61 -1.99 1.90
C ILE A 247 7.93 -0.52 1.67
N THR A 248 8.75 -0.21 0.67
CA THR A 248 9.12 1.17 0.34
C THR A 248 8.41 1.66 -0.90
N GLU A 249 7.89 2.89 -0.83
CA GLU A 249 7.26 3.60 -1.94
C GLU A 249 8.05 4.90 -2.17
N VAL A 250 8.73 5.01 -3.32
CA VAL A 250 9.55 6.18 -3.65
C VAL A 250 9.13 6.71 -5.01
N ASN A 251 8.63 7.94 -5.06
CA ASN A 251 8.38 8.76 -6.26
C ASN A 251 7.94 7.97 -7.51
N GLY A 252 6.76 7.36 -7.47
CA GLY A 252 6.15 6.70 -8.64
C GLY A 252 6.82 5.40 -9.09
N LYS A 253 7.80 4.87 -8.34
CA LYS A 253 8.43 3.56 -8.61
C LYS A 253 7.64 2.41 -7.98
N PRO A 254 7.74 1.19 -8.53
CA PRO A 254 7.05 0.03 -7.99
C PRO A 254 7.44 -0.21 -6.53
N ASN A 255 6.46 -0.67 -5.75
CA ASN A 255 6.64 -0.90 -4.33
C ASN A 255 7.61 -2.06 -4.12
N ILE A 256 8.78 -1.80 -3.54
CA ILE A 256 9.78 -2.83 -3.28
C ILE A 256 9.50 -3.45 -1.91
N VAL A 257 9.51 -4.78 -1.84
CA VAL A 257 9.28 -5.60 -0.67
C VAL A 257 10.58 -6.31 -0.29
N THR A 258 11.03 -6.12 0.94
CA THR A 258 12.28 -6.73 1.44
C THR A 258 12.17 -7.05 2.92
N PHE A 259 12.94 -8.01 3.41
CA PHE A 259 13.05 -8.25 4.84
C PHE A 259 13.91 -7.18 5.53
N ARG A 260 13.55 -6.80 6.76
CA ARG A 260 14.28 -5.80 7.54
C ARG A 260 15.76 -6.14 7.72
N ARG A 261 16.08 -7.41 7.95
CA ARG A 261 17.47 -7.91 8.03
C ARG A 261 18.26 -7.66 6.75
N THR A 262 17.66 -7.93 5.59
CA THR A 262 18.27 -7.75 4.27
C THR A 262 18.42 -6.27 3.96
N ALA A 263 17.38 -5.46 4.23
CA ALA A 263 17.45 -4.02 4.12
C ALA A 263 18.55 -3.42 5.02
N SER A 264 18.64 -3.82 6.29
CA SER A 264 19.71 -3.40 7.20
C SER A 264 21.09 -3.85 6.73
N SER A 265 21.22 -5.05 6.17
CA SER A 265 22.48 -5.55 5.58
C SER A 265 22.89 -4.72 4.36
N ILE A 266 21.96 -4.42 3.46
CA ILE A 266 22.18 -3.56 2.29
C ILE A 266 22.54 -2.14 2.72
N LEU A 267 21.80 -1.55 3.66
CA LEU A 267 22.07 -0.21 4.20
C LEU A 267 23.43 -0.17 4.90
N ASN A 268 23.80 -1.19 5.67
CA ASN A 268 25.11 -1.28 6.29
C ASN A 268 26.23 -1.48 5.26
N LYS A 269 26.01 -2.27 4.20
CA LYS A 269 26.95 -2.40 3.07
C LYS A 269 27.10 -1.07 2.33
N PHE A 270 26.01 -0.32 2.16
CA PHE A 270 26.01 0.99 1.52
C PHE A 270 26.71 2.04 2.38
N ASN A 271 26.47 2.05 3.70
CA ASN A 271 27.13 2.93 4.65
C ASN A 271 28.62 2.59 4.86
N ARG A 272 29.00 1.32 4.69
CA ARG A 272 30.40 0.88 4.64
C ARG A 272 31.13 1.30 3.36
N ARG A 273 30.43 1.73 2.31
CA ARG A 273 31.08 2.53 1.26
C ARG A 273 31.34 3.89 1.90
N PRO A 274 32.60 4.32 2.09
CA PRO A 274 32.88 5.56 2.79
C PRO A 274 32.07 6.69 2.15
N SER A 275 31.27 7.39 2.95
CA SER A 275 30.50 8.60 2.58
C SER A 275 31.41 9.80 2.26
N SER A 276 32.63 9.54 1.80
CA SER A 276 33.60 10.53 1.37
C SER A 276 34.40 9.97 0.20
N LYS A 277 33.75 9.43 -0.83
CA LYS A 277 34.43 9.40 -2.12
C LYS A 277 34.54 10.85 -2.56
N SER A 278 35.76 11.34 -2.72
CA SER A 278 35.95 12.60 -3.44
C SER A 278 35.24 12.48 -4.80
N PRO A 279 34.76 13.58 -5.41
CA PRO A 279 34.20 13.53 -6.76
C PRO A 279 35.16 12.85 -7.76
N GLU A 280 36.47 12.89 -7.49
CA GLU A 280 37.49 12.18 -8.26
C GLU A 280 37.45 10.66 -8.08
N GLU A 281 37.25 10.15 -6.87
CA GLU A 281 37.12 8.70 -6.61
C GLU A 281 35.83 8.12 -7.19
N GLU A 282 34.74 8.88 -7.19
CA GLU A 282 33.49 8.46 -7.83
C GLU A 282 33.65 8.42 -9.35
N LYS A 283 34.26 9.46 -9.94
CA LYS A 283 34.65 9.48 -11.36
C LYS A 283 35.52 8.28 -11.74
N LEU A 284 36.56 7.99 -10.95
CA LEU A 284 37.43 6.83 -11.17
C LEU A 284 36.67 5.51 -11.07
N SER A 285 35.75 5.39 -10.11
CA SER A 285 34.90 4.20 -9.97
C SER A 285 34.00 3.99 -11.20
N MET A 286 33.43 5.06 -11.77
CA MET A 286 32.62 4.98 -12.99
C MET A 286 33.47 4.56 -14.19
N ILE A 287 34.67 5.14 -14.33
CA ILE A 287 35.62 4.77 -15.39
C ILE A 287 36.03 3.30 -15.26
N GLU A 288 36.30 2.82 -14.04
CA GLU A 288 36.65 1.41 -13.80
C GLU A 288 35.50 0.46 -14.18
N THR A 289 34.26 0.81 -13.86
CA THR A 289 33.09 0.05 -14.28
C THR A 289 32.95 0.02 -15.80
N ALA A 290 33.08 1.17 -16.47
CA ALA A 290 33.06 1.25 -17.93
C ALA A 290 34.19 0.41 -18.56
N ALA A 291 35.40 0.49 -18.01
CA ALA A 291 36.54 -0.31 -18.47
C ALA A 291 36.31 -1.82 -18.33
N LYS A 292 35.65 -2.27 -17.25
CA LYS A 292 35.29 -3.69 -17.06
C LYS A 292 34.28 -4.17 -18.12
N LEU A 293 33.29 -3.34 -18.48
CA LEU A 293 32.33 -3.65 -19.53
C LEU A 293 33.02 -3.75 -20.90
N ILE A 294 33.84 -2.76 -21.25
CA ILE A 294 34.61 -2.77 -22.51
C ILE A 294 35.53 -3.99 -22.56
N LYS A 295 36.20 -4.33 -21.46
CA LYS A 295 37.03 -5.53 -21.37
C LYS A 295 36.21 -6.79 -21.61
N ALA A 296 35.01 -6.91 -21.03
CA ALA A 296 34.15 -8.07 -21.25
C ALA A 296 33.76 -8.21 -22.72
N ASP A 297 33.44 -7.11 -23.40
CA ASP A 297 33.12 -7.11 -24.84
C ASP A 297 34.32 -7.55 -25.68
N ILE A 298 35.53 -7.05 -25.39
CA ILE A 298 36.76 -7.52 -26.03
C ILE A 298 36.96 -9.02 -25.78
N MET A 299 36.70 -9.48 -24.56
CA MET A 299 36.84 -10.90 -24.19
C MET A 299 35.86 -11.82 -24.92
N SER A 300 34.74 -11.28 -25.40
CA SER A 300 33.71 -12.02 -26.14
C SER A 300 34.00 -12.21 -27.63
N LEU A 301 35.04 -11.54 -28.15
CA LEU A 301 35.46 -11.70 -29.54
C LEU A 301 35.89 -13.15 -29.81
N LYS A 302 35.45 -13.70 -30.94
CA LYS A 302 35.74 -15.08 -31.32
C LYS A 302 37.20 -15.24 -31.73
N ASP A 303 37.85 -16.29 -31.20
CA ASP A 303 39.22 -16.66 -31.56
C ASP A 303 39.33 -16.95 -33.07
N SER A 304 40.25 -16.26 -33.75
CA SER A 304 40.65 -16.59 -35.11
C SER A 304 42.17 -16.64 -35.21
N LYS A 305 42.72 -17.84 -35.00
CA LYS A 305 44.15 -18.16 -35.23
C LYS A 305 44.39 -18.89 -36.54
N ALA A 306 43.32 -19.39 -37.17
CA ALA A 306 43.44 -20.38 -38.24
C ALA A 306 43.79 -19.77 -39.60
N VAL A 307 43.53 -18.48 -39.81
CA VAL A 307 43.65 -17.83 -41.12
C VAL A 307 44.24 -16.43 -40.94
N TYR A 308 45.31 -16.14 -41.68
CA TYR A 308 45.85 -14.78 -41.78
C TYR A 308 44.96 -13.93 -42.69
N PRO A 309 44.71 -12.65 -42.35
CA PRO A 309 43.95 -11.76 -43.21
C PRO A 309 44.68 -11.54 -44.54
N SER A 310 43.93 -11.59 -45.65
CA SER A 310 44.42 -11.29 -46.99
C SER A 310 44.48 -9.79 -47.26
N SER A 311 45.07 -9.38 -48.39
CA SER A 311 45.09 -7.97 -48.81
C SER A 311 43.70 -7.37 -49.00
N VAL A 312 42.70 -8.19 -49.30
CA VAL A 312 41.29 -7.78 -49.44
C VAL A 312 40.66 -7.51 -48.08
N ASP A 313 41.13 -8.21 -47.04
CA ASP A 313 40.63 -8.14 -45.67
C ASP A 313 41.12 -6.91 -44.89
N ILE A 314 42.06 -6.13 -45.48
CA ILE A 314 42.71 -4.96 -44.87
C ILE A 314 42.14 -3.69 -45.52
N ASN A 315 40.81 -3.51 -45.45
CA ASN A 315 40.16 -2.25 -45.81
C ASN A 315 39.63 -1.51 -44.57
N SER A 316 39.35 -0.21 -44.70
CA SER A 316 38.97 0.63 -43.55
C SER A 316 37.69 0.15 -42.83
N GLU A 317 36.75 -0.45 -43.56
CA GLU A 317 35.46 -0.92 -43.04
C GLU A 317 35.58 -2.22 -42.24
N GLN A 318 36.36 -3.18 -42.74
CA GLN A 318 36.61 -4.44 -42.03
C GLN A 318 37.51 -4.24 -40.81
N ASN A 319 38.46 -3.30 -40.89
CA ASN A 319 39.35 -2.98 -39.78
C ASN A 319 38.63 -2.31 -38.62
N ILE A 320 37.60 -1.50 -38.88
CA ILE A 320 36.77 -0.92 -37.82
C ILE A 320 35.80 -1.98 -37.26
N ALA A 321 35.25 -2.84 -38.11
CA ALA A 321 34.35 -3.94 -37.70
C ALA A 321 35.04 -4.97 -36.79
N PHE A 322 36.37 -5.09 -36.87
CA PHE A 322 37.16 -5.91 -35.94
C PHE A 322 37.14 -5.39 -34.50
N VAL A 323 36.84 -4.10 -34.29
CA VAL A 323 36.85 -3.46 -32.97
C VAL A 323 35.43 -3.44 -32.39
N PRO A 324 35.19 -3.88 -31.14
CA PRO A 324 33.87 -3.81 -30.51
C PRO A 324 33.32 -2.38 -30.46
N ASP A 325 32.01 -2.22 -30.64
CA ASP A 325 31.34 -0.91 -30.67
C ASP A 325 31.54 -0.09 -29.38
N SER A 326 31.64 -0.76 -28.22
CA SER A 326 31.92 -0.12 -26.94
C SER A 326 33.30 0.52 -26.90
N LEU A 327 34.31 -0.16 -27.45
CA LEU A 327 35.67 0.38 -27.58
C LEU A 327 35.73 1.46 -28.67
N GLN A 328 35.02 1.29 -29.79
CA GLN A 328 34.92 2.34 -30.81
C GLN A 328 34.31 3.63 -30.25
N THR A 329 33.25 3.51 -29.43
CA THR A 329 32.57 4.65 -28.80
C THR A 329 33.51 5.40 -27.87
N LEU A 330 34.29 4.68 -27.04
CA LEU A 330 35.31 5.29 -26.19
C LEU A 330 36.38 6.01 -27.02
N LEU A 331 36.96 5.36 -28.02
CA LEU A 331 38.06 5.92 -28.81
C LEU A 331 37.60 7.12 -29.65
N ARG A 332 36.39 7.10 -30.20
CA ARG A 332 35.79 8.26 -30.88
C ARG A 332 35.54 9.43 -29.94
N ALA A 333 35.17 9.18 -28.69
CA ALA A 333 35.04 10.23 -27.69
C ALA A 333 36.40 10.86 -27.31
N LEU A 334 37.47 10.08 -27.33
CA LEU A 334 38.83 10.55 -27.04
C LEU A 334 39.48 11.28 -28.22
N PHE A 335 39.21 10.86 -29.46
CA PHE A 335 39.83 11.43 -30.65
C PHE A 335 39.02 12.60 -31.21
N SER A 336 39.48 13.83 -30.94
CA SER A 336 38.89 15.05 -31.48
C SER A 336 39.35 15.28 -32.93
N GLN A 337 38.49 15.00 -33.93
CA GLN A 337 38.48 15.45 -35.36
C GLN A 337 38.54 14.39 -36.50
N ASN A 338 38.11 14.88 -37.68
CA ASN A 338 37.48 14.30 -38.88
C ASN A 338 38.21 13.22 -39.72
N ASP A 339 39.13 12.43 -39.19
CA ASP A 339 39.62 11.23 -39.91
C ASP A 339 40.08 10.16 -38.93
N SER A 340 39.13 9.73 -38.10
CA SER A 340 39.40 8.91 -36.92
C SER A 340 39.22 7.42 -37.16
N THR A 341 38.64 6.97 -38.27
CA THR A 341 38.29 5.54 -38.45
C THR A 341 39.52 4.64 -38.46
N VAL A 342 40.55 4.97 -39.23
CA VAL A 342 41.81 4.19 -39.29
C VAL A 342 42.57 4.28 -37.96
N LYS A 343 42.55 5.43 -37.29
CA LYS A 343 43.19 5.63 -35.98
C LYS A 343 42.48 4.85 -34.88
N VAL A 344 41.15 4.86 -34.86
CA VAL A 344 40.31 4.07 -33.97
C VAL A 344 40.54 2.58 -34.23
N ALA A 345 40.58 2.15 -35.48
CA ALA A 345 40.86 0.77 -35.83
C ALA A 345 42.27 0.34 -35.38
N SER A 346 43.30 1.16 -35.64
CA SER A 346 44.69 0.87 -35.28
C SER A 346 44.89 0.76 -33.76
N VAL A 347 44.42 1.76 -32.99
CA VAL A 347 44.53 1.77 -31.53
C VAL A 347 43.62 0.73 -30.90
N GLY A 348 42.40 0.54 -31.43
CA GLY A 348 41.47 -0.47 -30.97
C GLY A 348 42.03 -1.88 -31.12
N GLN A 349 42.61 -2.20 -32.28
CA GLN A 349 43.29 -3.48 -32.51
C GLN A 349 44.47 -3.71 -31.56
N ALA A 350 45.25 -2.67 -31.26
CA ALA A 350 46.34 -2.77 -30.28
C ALA A 350 45.84 -3.04 -28.85
N ILE A 351 44.75 -2.37 -28.42
CA ILE A 351 44.12 -2.61 -27.11
C ILE A 351 43.56 -4.03 -27.02
N ILE A 352 42.94 -4.52 -28.10
CA ILE A 352 42.43 -5.91 -28.17
C ILE A 352 43.56 -6.90 -27.99
N GLN A 353 44.67 -6.74 -28.73
CA GLN A 353 45.84 -7.63 -28.59
C GLN A 353 46.49 -7.57 -27.20
N ALA A 354 46.54 -6.39 -26.58
CA ALA A 354 47.03 -6.25 -25.22
C ALA A 354 46.10 -6.90 -24.18
N SER A 355 44.79 -6.84 -24.41
CA SER A 355 43.77 -7.41 -23.53
C SER A 355 43.64 -8.92 -23.68
N GLN A 356 43.88 -9.44 -24.88
CA GLN A 356 43.89 -10.86 -25.21
C GLN A 356 45.19 -11.25 -25.95
N PRO A 357 46.28 -11.51 -25.22
CA PRO A 357 47.54 -11.87 -25.86
C PRO A 357 47.43 -13.23 -26.56
N LYS A 358 47.92 -13.30 -27.80
CA LYS A 358 48.06 -14.53 -28.62
C LYS A 358 46.74 -15.21 -29.02
N THR A 359 45.58 -14.58 -28.85
CA THR A 359 44.28 -15.13 -29.26
C THR A 359 43.87 -14.72 -30.67
N LEU A 360 44.21 -13.48 -31.06
CA LEU A 360 43.75 -12.84 -32.29
C LEU A 360 44.90 -12.30 -33.12
N ILE A 361 44.77 -12.43 -34.45
CA ILE A 361 45.66 -11.82 -35.43
C ILE A 361 45.05 -10.49 -35.86
N ALA A 362 45.63 -9.36 -35.44
CA ALA A 362 45.14 -8.04 -35.80
C ALA A 362 45.57 -7.66 -37.22
N PRO A 363 44.63 -7.44 -38.17
CA PRO A 363 44.96 -7.21 -39.57
C PRO A 363 45.86 -6.00 -39.82
N LEU A 364 45.65 -4.87 -39.12
CA LEU A 364 46.47 -3.66 -39.31
C LEU A 364 47.91 -3.84 -38.83
N GLN A 365 48.14 -4.61 -37.76
CA GLN A 365 49.47 -4.85 -37.24
C GLN A 365 50.29 -5.73 -38.20
N ILE A 366 49.64 -6.74 -38.82
CA ILE A 366 50.25 -7.56 -39.88
C ILE A 366 50.53 -6.71 -41.12
N ALA A 367 49.57 -5.90 -41.56
CA ALA A 367 49.72 -5.02 -42.71
C ALA A 367 50.91 -4.07 -42.56
N LEU A 368 51.03 -3.43 -41.39
CA LEU A 368 52.14 -2.55 -41.05
C LEU A 368 53.47 -3.32 -41.04
N SER A 369 53.49 -4.52 -40.45
CA SER A 369 54.70 -5.36 -40.41
C SER A 369 55.20 -5.73 -41.81
N VAL A 370 54.29 -6.09 -42.73
CA VAL A 370 54.62 -6.38 -44.13
C VAL A 370 55.13 -5.13 -44.84
N GLN A 371 54.49 -3.97 -44.64
CA GLN A 371 54.96 -2.70 -45.22
C GLN A 371 56.36 -2.33 -44.71
N MET A 372 56.61 -2.46 -43.41
CA MET A 372 57.94 -2.22 -42.85
C MET A 372 58.98 -3.19 -43.41
N HIS A 373 58.62 -4.47 -43.58
CA HIS A 373 59.51 -5.45 -44.19
C HIS A 373 59.85 -5.10 -45.65
N HIS A 374 58.89 -4.67 -46.47
CA HIS A 374 59.20 -4.23 -47.83
C HIS A 374 60.06 -2.96 -47.85
N HIS A 375 59.77 -2.01 -46.96
CA HIS A 375 60.45 -0.72 -46.92
C HIS A 375 61.89 -0.81 -46.41
N PHE A 376 62.16 -1.71 -45.45
CA PHE A 376 63.47 -1.81 -44.79
C PHE A 376 64.19 -3.14 -45.03
N GLY A 377 63.47 -4.21 -45.37
CA GLY A 377 64.02 -5.54 -45.62
C GLY A 377 64.65 -5.70 -47.01
N SER A 378 64.30 -4.86 -47.98
CA SER A 378 64.93 -4.86 -49.33
C SER A 378 66.36 -4.28 -49.35
N ARG A 379 66.89 -3.86 -48.19
CA ARG A 379 68.25 -3.32 -48.04
C ARG A 379 69.25 -4.33 -47.43
N PHE A 380 68.85 -5.56 -47.17
CA PHE A 380 69.71 -6.63 -46.65
C PHE A 380 69.77 -7.82 -47.59
#